data_AF-A0A7S2HRZ4-F1
#
_entry.id   AF-A0A7S2HRZ4-F1
#
_cell.length_a   1.000
_cell.length_b   1.000
_cell.length_c   1.000
_cell.angle_alpha   90.00
_cell.angle_beta   90.00
_cell.angle_gamma   90.00
#
_symmetry.space_group_name_H-M   'P 1'
#
loop_
_entity.id
_entity.type
_entity.pdbx_description
1 polymer ?
#
loop_
_entity_poly.entity_id
_entity_poly.type
_entity_poly.pdbx_seq_one_letter_code
_entity_poly.pdbx_strand_id
1 'polypeptide(L)'
;LVQANKEVDDSQHANMLHNQDVQSMEMQLSALSQQHTALLLASNTTSVEKTRARADAVASIEAQMAPLRERIAATRTLLVTSSTDLATARSARTEAQTR
;
A
#
# COMPACT_ATOMS: atom_id res chain seq x y z
N LEU A 1 -17.69 10.83 -27.64
CA LEU A 1 -18.22 11.11 -26.28
C LEU A 1 -18.45 9.84 -25.46
N VAL A 2 -19.12 8.80 -25.97
CA VAL A 2 -19.40 7.55 -25.21
C VAL A 2 -18.12 6.82 -24.76
N GLN A 3 -17.10 6.70 -25.63
CA GLN A 3 -15.84 6.03 -25.31
C GLN A 3 -15.06 6.73 -24.18
N ALA A 4 -14.94 8.06 -24.26
CA ALA A 4 -14.22 8.88 -23.27
C ALA A 4 -14.89 8.88 -21.89
N ASN A 5 -16.22 8.69 -21.81
CA ASN A 5 -16.90 8.52 -20.52
C ASN A 5 -16.50 7.20 -19.87
N LYS A 6 -16.47 6.11 -20.65
CA LYS A 6 -16.09 4.79 -20.16
C LYS A 6 -14.66 4.77 -19.60
N GLU A 7 -13.72 5.40 -20.30
CA GLU A 7 -12.31 5.49 -19.87
C GLU A 7 -12.14 6.28 -18.56
N VAL A 8 -12.92 7.34 -18.35
CA VAL A 8 -12.95 8.13 -17.11
C VAL A 8 -13.51 7.30 -15.95
N ASP A 9 -14.64 6.63 -16.18
CA ASP A 9 -15.32 5.81 -15.16
C ASP A 9 -14.43 4.62 -14.72
N ASP A 10 -13.81 3.93 -15.69
CA ASP A 10 -12.89 2.81 -15.44
C ASP A 10 -11.66 3.26 -14.63
N SER A 11 -11.09 4.42 -14.97
CA SER A 11 -9.93 4.99 -14.26
C SER A 11 -10.28 5.44 -12.83
N GLN A 12 -11.48 5.98 -12.61
CA GLN A 12 -11.97 6.31 -11.27
C GLN A 12 -12.18 5.07 -10.41
N HIS A 13 -12.74 4.01 -11.00
CA HIS A 13 -12.93 2.75 -10.30
C HIS A 13 -11.59 2.11 -9.90
N ALA A 14 -10.61 2.08 -10.81
CA ALA A 14 -9.27 1.58 -10.51
C ALA A 14 -8.59 2.37 -9.37
N ASN A 15 -8.70 3.71 -9.38
CA ASN A 15 -8.15 4.55 -8.30
C ASN A 15 -8.79 4.27 -6.93
N MET A 16 -10.09 3.99 -6.89
CA MET A 16 -10.77 3.61 -5.65
C MET A 16 -10.25 2.28 -5.11
N LEU A 17 -10.10 1.27 -5.97
CA LEU A 17 -9.57 -0.04 -5.59
C LEU A 17 -8.12 0.07 -5.08
N HIS A 18 -7.25 0.77 -5.82
CA HIS A 18 -5.87 0.98 -5.38
C HIS A 18 -5.76 1.70 -4.04
N ASN A 19 -6.65 2.68 -3.78
CA ASN A 19 -6.70 3.36 -2.47
C ASN A 19 -7.10 2.42 -1.34
N GLN A 20 -8.11 1.57 -1.56
CA GLN A 20 -8.53 0.57 -0.58
C GLN A 20 -7.41 -0.43 -0.28
N ASP A 21 -6.70 -0.88 -1.30
CA ASP A 21 -5.56 -1.79 -1.16
C ASP A 21 -4.42 -1.15 -0.34
N VAL A 22 -4.07 0.11 -0.64
CA VAL A 22 -3.04 0.85 0.12
C VAL A 22 -3.44 0.97 1.59
N GLN A 23 -4.67 1.39 1.88
CA GLN A 23 -5.15 1.51 3.27
C GLN A 23 -5.10 0.18 4.02
N SER A 24 -5.51 -0.91 3.38
CA SER A 24 -5.46 -2.26 3.96
C SER A 24 -4.02 -2.69 4.27
N MET A 25 -3.10 -2.50 3.32
CA MET A 25 -1.69 -2.83 3.52
C MET A 25 -1.02 -1.95 4.59
N GLU A 26 -1.36 -0.66 4.68
CA GLU A 26 -0.85 0.25 5.71
C GLU A 26 -1.30 -0.17 7.11
N MET A 27 -2.56 -0.59 7.27
CA MET A 27 -3.04 -1.15 8.54
C MET A 27 -2.28 -2.42 8.92
N GLN A 28 -2.04 -3.33 7.97
CA GLN A 28 -1.25 -4.53 8.22
C GLN A 28 0.18 -4.18 8.62
N LEU A 29 0.83 -3.26 7.92
CA LEU A 29 2.19 -2.82 8.23
C LEU A 29 2.29 -2.19 9.62
N SER A 30 1.28 -1.39 10.01
CA SER A 30 1.19 -0.80 11.34
C SER A 30 1.09 -1.88 12.42
N ALA A 31 0.23 -2.89 12.23
CA ALA A 31 0.09 -3.99 13.17
C ALA A 31 1.39 -4.79 13.33
N LEU A 32 2.06 -5.15 12.22
CA LEU A 32 3.35 -5.83 12.27
C LEU A 32 4.42 -4.98 12.97
N SER A 33 4.48 -3.67 12.69
CA SER A 33 5.43 -2.75 13.31
C SER A 33 5.21 -2.63 14.83
N GLN A 34 3.96 -2.66 15.29
CA GLN A 34 3.64 -2.67 16.71
C GLN A 34 4.07 -3.99 17.38
N GLN A 35 3.83 -5.13 16.74
CA GLN A 35 4.30 -6.43 17.21
C GLN A 35 5.83 -6.52 17.29
N HIS A 36 6.54 -6.03 16.26
CA HIS A 36 7.99 -5.93 16.24
C HIS A 36 8.52 -5.10 17.41
N THR A 37 7.94 -3.91 17.62
CA THR A 37 8.31 -3.03 18.73
C THR A 37 8.06 -3.68 20.09
N ALA A 38 6.90 -4.34 20.28
CA ALA A 38 6.58 -5.03 21.53
C ALA A 38 7.57 -6.17 21.83
N LEU A 39 7.99 -6.92 20.81
CA LEU A 39 9.01 -7.97 20.97
C LEU A 39 10.38 -7.39 21.32
N LEU A 40 10.80 -6.28 20.72
CA LEU A 40 12.05 -5.62 21.07
C LEU A 40 12.06 -5.13 22.53
N LEU A 41 10.92 -4.62 23.02
CA LEU A 41 10.77 -4.15 24.39
C LEU A 41 10.67 -5.29 25.43
N ALA A 42 10.35 -6.51 25.00
CA ALA A 42 10.30 -7.69 25.86
C ALA A 42 11.71 -8.16 26.27
N SER A 43 12.36 -7.44 27.19
CA SER A 43 13.79 -7.58 27.51
C SER A 43 14.12 -8.17 28.90
N ASN A 44 13.22 -8.92 29.54
CA ASN A 44 13.46 -9.47 30.88
C ASN A 44 13.44 -11.01 30.94
N THR A 45 14.14 -11.69 30.04
CA THR A 45 14.25 -13.17 30.08
C THR A 45 15.71 -13.61 30.21
N THR A 46 16.00 -14.39 31.24
CA THR A 46 17.30 -15.04 31.49
C THR A 46 17.49 -16.36 30.74
N SER A 47 16.46 -16.87 30.06
CA SER A 47 16.55 -18.10 29.26
C SER A 47 17.10 -17.83 27.86
N VAL A 48 18.15 -18.56 27.49
CA VAL A 48 18.76 -18.54 26.14
C VAL A 48 17.76 -18.96 25.07
N GLU A 49 16.93 -19.97 25.35
CA GLU A 49 15.92 -20.47 24.42
C GLU A 49 14.87 -19.41 24.07
N LYS A 50 14.41 -18.68 25.09
CA LYS A 50 13.45 -17.57 24.90
C LYS A 50 14.07 -16.40 24.14
N THR A 51 15.35 -16.11 24.39
CA THR A 51 16.09 -15.07 23.64
C THR A 51 16.21 -15.45 22.17
N ARG A 52 16.51 -16.73 21.86
CA ARG A 52 16.60 -17.22 20.48
C ARG A 52 15.24 -17.19 19.77
N ALA A 53 14.20 -17.71 20.41
CA ALA A 53 12.84 -17.68 19.86
C ALA A 53 12.37 -16.24 19.58
N ARG A 54 12.74 -15.27 20.43
CA ARG A 54 12.47 -13.85 20.19
C ARG A 54 13.23 -13.31 18.99
N ALA A 55 14.52 -13.62 18.86
CA ALA A 55 15.32 -13.19 17.72
C ALA A 55 14.75 -13.75 16.40
N ASP A 56 14.34 -15.01 16.39
CA ASP A 56 13.71 -15.66 15.24
C ASP A 56 12.36 -14.99 14.90
N ALA A 57 11.56 -14.65 15.91
CA ALA A 57 10.28 -13.94 15.72
C ALA A 57 10.48 -12.52 15.17
N VAL A 58 11.46 -11.77 15.67
CA VAL A 58 11.82 -10.43 15.16
C VAL A 58 12.25 -10.52 13.70
N ALA A 59 13.15 -11.44 13.36
CA ALA A 59 13.60 -11.64 11.99
C ALA A 59 12.45 -12.04 11.06
N SER A 60 11.53 -12.89 11.52
CA SER A 60 10.34 -13.28 10.76
C SER A 60 9.41 -12.09 10.48
N ILE A 61 9.19 -11.22 11.46
CA ILE A 61 8.36 -10.01 11.28
C ILE A 61 9.04 -9.03 10.33
N GLU A 62 10.35 -8.83 10.45
CA GLU A 62 11.11 -7.99 9.51
C GLU A 62 11.01 -8.50 8.06
N ALA A 63 11.13 -9.82 7.87
CA ALA A 63 10.99 -10.46 6.56
C ALA A 63 9.58 -10.32 5.97
N GLN A 64 8.54 -10.12 6.79
CA GLN A 64 7.18 -9.83 6.33
C GLN A 64 6.96 -8.33 6.06
N MET A 65 7.57 -7.46 6.87
CA MET A 65 7.43 -6.00 6.72
C MET A 65 8.11 -5.48 5.44
N ALA A 66 9.26 -6.03 5.06
CA ALA A 66 10.00 -5.61 3.87
C ALA A 66 9.17 -5.71 2.56
N PRO A 67 8.64 -6.88 2.17
CA PRO A 67 7.84 -7.01 0.95
C PRO A 67 6.52 -6.23 1.03
N LEU A 68 5.95 -6.06 2.24
CA LEU A 68 4.74 -5.26 2.41
C LEU A 68 5.00 -3.77 2.15
N ARG A 69 6.15 -3.23 2.58
CA ARG A 69 6.58 -1.86 2.27
C ARG A 69 6.78 -1.66 0.76
N GLU A 70 7.42 -2.62 0.10
CA GLU A 70 7.61 -2.58 -1.36
C GLU A 70 6.29 -2.57 -2.12
N ARG A 71 5.35 -3.44 -1.71
CA ARG A 71 4.00 -3.48 -2.30
C ARG A 71 3.24 -2.16 -2.11
N ILE A 72 3.27 -1.57 -0.91
CA ILE A 72 2.66 -0.26 -0.66
C ILE A 72 3.27 0.81 -1.59
N ALA A 73 4.58 0.84 -1.74
CA ALA A 73 5.25 1.80 -2.63
C ALA A 73 4.87 1.61 -4.11
N ALA A 74 4.81 0.35 -4.57
CA ALA A 74 4.37 0.02 -5.92
C ALA A 74 2.92 0.45 -6.18
N THR A 75 1.99 0.13 -5.28
CA THR A 75 0.57 0.51 -5.43
C THR A 75 0.37 2.02 -5.34
N ARG A 76 1.11 2.74 -4.49
CA ARG A 76 1.10 4.21 -4.47
C ARG A 76 1.58 4.81 -5.80
N THR A 77 2.62 4.23 -6.39
CA THR A 77 3.08 4.64 -7.73
C THR A 77 1.98 4.44 -8.78
N LEU A 78 1.31 3.28 -8.78
CA LEU A 78 0.18 3.01 -9.68
C LEU A 78 -0.97 3.99 -9.50
N LEU A 79 -1.30 4.34 -8.27
CA LEU A 79 -2.34 5.33 -7.95
C LEU A 79 -1.99 6.72 -8.52
N VAL A 80 -0.73 7.16 -8.37
CA VAL A 80 -0.28 8.46 -8.91
C VAL A 80 -0.34 8.48 -10.43
N THR A 81 0.14 7.43 -11.10
CA THR A 81 0.09 7.32 -12.56
C THR A 81 -1.36 7.33 -13.05
N SER A 82 -2.22 6.47 -12.48
CA SER A 82 -3.64 6.38 -12.84
C SER A 82 -4.41 7.69 -12.56
N SER A 83 -4.04 8.44 -11.53
CA SER A 83 -4.61 9.77 -11.27
C SER A 83 -4.21 10.81 -12.32
N THR A 84 -2.96 10.73 -12.81
CA THR A 84 -2.44 11.60 -13.87
C THR A 84 -3.10 11.28 -15.21
N ASP A 85 -3.28 10.00 -15.52
CA ASP A 85 -3.97 9.54 -16.73
C ASP A 85 -5.44 9.98 -16.73
N LEU A 86 -6.14 9.84 -15.59
CA LEU A 86 -7.50 10.32 -15.41
C LEU A 86 -7.62 11.85 -15.61
N ALA A 87 -6.68 12.63 -15.07
CA ALA A 87 -6.65 14.08 -15.27
C ALA A 87 -6.47 14.45 -16.75
N THR A 88 -5.58 13.74 -17.45
CA THR A 88 -5.32 13.90 -18.89
C THR A 88 -6.57 13.57 -19.71
N ALA A 89 -7.22 12.44 -19.43
CA ALA A 89 -8.46 12.03 -20.10
C ALA A 89 -9.59 13.06 -19.92
N ARG A 90 -9.73 13.62 -18.71
CA ARG A 90 -10.70 14.70 -18.42
C ARG A 90 -10.39 15.96 -19.22
N SER A 91 -9.13 16.39 -19.30
CA SER A 91 -8.74 17.57 -20.06
C SER A 91 -9.03 17.41 -21.55
N ALA A 92 -8.65 16.27 -22.14
CA ALA A 92 -8.92 15.97 -23.54
C ALA A 92 -10.43 15.95 -23.86
N ARG A 93 -11.25 15.42 -22.93
CA ARG A 93 -12.71 15.47 -23.03
C ARG A 93 -13.22 16.91 -23.03
N THR A 94 -12.78 17.74 -22.09
CA THR A 94 -13.20 19.15 -22.02
C THR A 94 -12.88 19.87 -23.33
N GLU A 95 -11.66 19.72 -23.85
CA GLU A 95 -11.28 20.30 -25.15
C GLU A 95 -12.21 19.85 -26.29
N ALA A 96 -12.51 18.55 -26.37
CA ALA A 96 -13.38 17.99 -27.40
C ALA A 96 -14.86 18.43 -27.28
N GLN A 97 -15.31 18.85 -26.10
CA GLN A 97 -16.67 19.38 -25.89
C GLN A 97 -16.78 20.87 -26.18
N THR A 98 -15.66 21.60 -26.12
CA THR A 98 -15.60 23.05 -26.35
C THR A 98 -15.26 23.44 -27.80
N ARG A 99 -14.84 22.47 -28.63
CA ARG A 99 -14.65 22.64 -30.08
C ARG A 99 -15.88 22.19 -30.84
#